data_AF-A0A520R3L6-F1
#
_entry.id   AF-A0A520R3L6-F1
#
_cell.length_a   1.000
_cell.length_b   1.000
_cell.length_c   1.000
_cell.angle_alpha   90.00
_cell.angle_beta   90.00
_cell.angle_gamma   90.00
#
_symmetry.space_group_name_H-M   'P 1'
#
loop_
_entity.id
_entity.type
_entity.pdbx_description
1 polymer ?
#
loop_
_entity_poly.entity_id
_entity_poly.type
_entity_poly.pdbx_seq_one_letter_code
_entity_poly.pdbx_strand_id
1 'polypeptide(L)'
;MTSGVSTHVKDTPEGAHPAGVGRAMLIAGFAACFVWIPYAIDGLEDFQVVGPNDAIPLTDLLSATPRQGGASLAGALRRPSLLEGDDEALMEAAPLPEAVRVEPRRTRRRPPTEGEPPATPIARIDPEEFEGLTREIEDPRGAMRGFYRRLAAVERDEPVLARMGVYGTSTNGADRMTSQLRRLLQRRFGDGGKGWVPVAAGWRYQRHQDVEWRYDHWRTYVVNRANGPLDRYGWGGVLAVNRHRGAESEFATTASGPGSRVSRFRIFHQAFPEGGRLSVRVDDGPPRIIDTSASEPTDRVEEIEVPDGAHTLQLSAVGEGEGQGQEDLRLYGVTMERDGPGVVVDGLALIGAFTRVLRLFDREHLSTQVRQRDPNLVVFWMGANDAVSERVPFVEDQYRRHYRGILRRYQDANPGMSCLVMSILDKGERDGGRIRTRARVPRMVQVQREIALAEGCAFFDTYEAMGGEGTMRRWYSNSPRLVTADLGHLTASGSRVMGTLVYRALMKGFDDWIADGER
;
A
#
# COMPACT_ATOMS: atom_id res chain seq x y z
N MET A 1 -8.93 71.58 42.04
CA MET A 1 -9.32 70.18 42.28
C MET A 1 -8.76 69.35 41.12
N THR A 2 -7.44 69.42 40.88
CA THR A 2 -6.34 68.57 41.42
C THR A 2 -6.45 67.13 40.90
N SER A 3 -5.83 66.73 39.78
CA SER A 3 -4.43 66.81 39.31
C SER A 3 -3.44 65.95 40.10
N GLY A 4 -2.68 65.12 39.38
CA GLY A 4 -1.37 64.61 39.79
C GLY A 4 -1.39 63.18 40.30
N VAL A 5 -0.31 62.39 40.24
CA VAL A 5 1.10 62.75 40.05
C VAL A 5 1.83 61.51 39.53
N SER A 6 2.72 61.75 38.56
CA SER A 6 3.85 60.89 38.19
C SER A 6 4.86 60.84 39.34
N THR A 7 5.31 59.66 39.75
CA THR A 7 6.56 59.53 40.50
C THR A 7 7.54 58.61 39.77
N HIS A 8 8.56 59.24 39.20
CA HIS A 8 9.86 58.64 38.92
C HIS A 8 10.53 58.14 40.21
N VAL A 9 11.08 56.93 40.19
CA VAL A 9 12.26 56.57 41.00
C VAL A 9 13.25 55.82 40.09
N LYS A 10 14.52 56.11 40.34
CA LYS A 10 15.73 55.93 39.52
C LYS A 10 16.19 54.48 39.31
N ASP A 11 16.94 54.30 38.23
CA ASP A 11 17.82 53.16 37.88
C ASP A 11 18.77 52.73 39.01
N THR A 12 19.04 51.41 39.09
CA THR A 12 20.37 50.72 39.11
C THR A 12 20.20 49.20 39.41
N PRO A 13 21.17 48.30 39.16
CA PRO A 13 21.11 47.29 38.09
C PRO A 13 21.05 45.84 38.63
N GLU A 14 21.24 44.86 37.74
CA GLU A 14 21.58 43.44 38.00
C GLU A 14 20.43 42.43 38.15
N GLY A 15 20.59 41.29 37.48
CA GLY A 15 19.83 40.07 37.76
C GLY A 15 19.41 39.26 36.54
N ALA A 16 20.34 38.75 35.75
CA ALA A 16 20.06 37.69 34.79
C ALA A 16 19.58 36.44 35.53
N HIS A 17 18.32 36.03 35.32
CA HIS A 17 17.79 34.75 35.81
C HIS A 17 18.39 33.56 35.03
N PRO A 18 18.88 32.49 35.70
CA PRO A 18 19.54 31.37 35.04
C PRO A 18 18.51 30.30 34.62
N ALA A 19 17.81 30.50 33.51
CA ALA A 19 16.92 29.47 32.94
C ALA A 19 17.62 28.56 31.91
N GLY A 20 18.89 28.80 31.58
CA GLY A 20 19.64 28.07 30.54
C GLY A 20 20.44 26.86 31.02
N VAL A 21 20.87 26.84 32.29
CA VAL A 21 21.82 25.82 32.78
C VAL A 21 21.13 24.51 33.19
N GLY A 22 19.89 24.58 33.70
CA GLY A 22 19.15 23.39 34.14
C GLY A 22 18.74 22.45 33.00
N ARG A 23 18.41 22.97 31.81
CA ARG A 23 18.02 22.15 30.64
C ARG A 23 19.21 21.46 29.98
N ALA A 24 20.38 22.08 29.97
CA ALA A 24 21.59 21.48 29.41
C ALA A 24 22.12 20.33 30.30
N MET A 25 22.07 20.48 31.63
CA MET A 25 22.47 19.42 32.56
C MET A 25 21.54 18.21 32.55
N LEU A 26 20.22 18.42 32.38
CA LEU A 26 19.24 17.33 32.26
C LEU A 26 19.42 16.51 30.97
N ILE A 27 19.75 17.15 29.85
CA ILE A 27 19.98 16.47 28.56
C ILE A 27 21.32 15.70 28.57
N ALA A 28 22.37 16.28 29.17
CA ALA A 28 23.66 15.61 29.32
C ALA A 28 23.58 14.40 30.27
N GLY A 29 22.82 14.51 31.36
CA GLY A 29 22.60 13.40 32.30
C GLY A 29 21.82 12.23 31.69
N PHE A 30 20.78 12.52 30.90
CA PHE A 30 20.02 11.47 30.21
C PHE A 30 20.84 10.74 29.14
N ALA A 31 21.67 11.46 28.38
CA ALA A 31 22.53 10.85 27.36
C ALA A 31 23.63 9.98 27.99
N ALA A 32 24.21 10.38 29.11
CA ALA A 32 25.22 9.59 29.81
C ALA A 32 24.65 8.26 30.35
N CYS A 33 23.43 8.25 30.90
CA CYS A 33 22.82 7.01 31.39
C CYS A 33 22.63 5.96 30.29
N PHE A 34 22.20 6.35 29.08
CA PHE A 34 22.01 5.39 27.98
C PHE A 34 23.31 4.78 27.46
N VAL A 35 24.45 5.45 27.64
CA VAL A 35 25.76 4.92 27.24
C VAL A 35 26.30 3.93 28.26
N TRP A 36 26.03 4.12 29.56
CA TRP A 36 26.62 3.29 30.63
C TRP A 36 25.74 2.12 31.09
N ILE A 37 24.40 2.19 30.92
CA ILE A 37 23.48 1.11 31.29
C ILE A 37 23.84 -0.26 30.69
N PRO A 38 24.25 -0.37 29.40
CA PRO A 38 24.65 -1.65 28.81
C PRO A 38 25.94 -2.27 29.39
N TYR A 39 26.72 -1.51 30.16
CA TYR A 39 27.95 -1.99 30.82
C TYR A 39 27.72 -2.45 32.27
N ALA A 40 26.54 -2.19 32.83
CA ALA A 40 26.20 -2.49 34.22
C ALA A 40 25.21 -3.66 34.36
N ILE A 41 24.75 -4.24 33.24
CA ILE A 41 23.71 -5.28 33.20
C ILE A 41 24.19 -6.42 32.28
N ASP A 42 24.33 -7.62 32.84
CA ASP A 42 24.67 -8.83 32.08
C ASP A 42 23.56 -9.16 31.06
N GLY A 43 23.92 -9.50 29.83
CA GLY A 43 22.99 -9.79 28.72
C GLY A 43 22.68 -8.63 27.76
N LEU A 44 23.34 -7.47 27.92
CA LEU A 44 23.23 -6.31 27.01
C LEU A 44 24.54 -6.00 26.26
N GLU A 45 25.43 -6.99 26.12
CA GLU A 45 26.77 -6.82 25.54
C GLU A 45 26.72 -6.34 24.08
N ASP A 46 25.68 -6.73 23.33
CA ASP A 46 25.45 -6.30 21.92
C ASP A 46 25.13 -4.80 21.78
N PHE A 47 24.85 -4.10 22.88
CA PHE A 47 24.49 -2.67 22.90
C PHE A 47 25.60 -1.78 23.46
N GLN A 48 26.76 -2.37 23.80
CA GLN A 48 27.94 -1.62 24.22
C GLN A 48 28.59 -0.95 23.00
N VAL A 49 28.72 0.38 23.06
CA VAL A 49 29.10 1.21 21.89
C VAL A 49 30.59 1.53 21.84
N VAL A 50 31.35 1.14 22.86
CA VAL A 50 32.78 1.42 23.08
C VAL A 50 33.48 0.16 23.59
N GLY A 51 34.56 -0.29 22.94
CA GLY A 51 35.32 -1.45 23.41
C GLY A 51 36.11 -1.12 24.69
N PRO A 52 36.51 -2.12 25.50
CA PRO A 52 37.24 -1.90 26.75
C PRO A 52 38.62 -1.20 26.61
N ASN A 53 39.08 -0.94 25.38
CA ASN A 53 40.35 -0.28 25.09
C ASN A 53 40.23 1.00 24.22
N ASP A 54 39.02 1.50 23.96
CA ASP A 54 38.85 2.71 23.15
C ASP A 54 38.85 3.98 24.02
N ALA A 55 39.70 4.95 23.69
CA ALA A 55 39.75 6.24 24.39
C ALA A 55 38.67 7.20 23.85
N ILE A 56 37.88 7.80 24.75
CA ILE A 56 36.86 8.79 24.41
C ILE A 56 37.48 10.20 24.43
N PRO A 57 37.54 10.96 23.31
CA PRO A 57 38.00 12.33 23.34
C PRO A 57 36.85 13.26 23.74
N LEU A 58 36.76 13.60 25.03
CA LEU A 58 35.75 14.55 25.54
C LEU A 58 35.97 16.00 25.06
N THR A 59 37.07 16.30 24.38
CA THR A 59 37.46 17.68 24.01
C THR A 59 36.83 18.18 22.70
N ASP A 60 36.31 17.30 21.85
CA ASP A 60 35.68 17.70 20.57
C ASP A 60 34.18 18.07 20.70
N LEU A 61 33.57 17.81 21.87
CA LEU A 61 32.17 18.15 22.12
C LEU A 61 31.95 19.63 22.56
N LEU A 62 33.03 20.37 22.84
CA LEU A 62 32.96 21.71 23.46
C LEU A 62 33.69 22.83 22.69
N SER A 63 34.26 22.57 21.51
CA SER A 63 35.05 23.56 20.75
C SER A 63 34.32 24.11 19.51
N ALA A 64 33.13 24.69 19.69
CA ALA A 64 32.51 25.54 18.67
C ALA A 64 32.85 27.02 18.92
N THR A 65 33.94 27.51 18.30
CA THR A 65 34.15 28.96 18.16
C THR A 65 33.37 29.47 16.93
N PRO A 66 32.65 30.60 17.05
CA PRO A 66 31.85 31.13 15.94
C PRO A 66 32.74 31.82 14.90
N ARG A 67 32.79 31.29 13.68
CA ARG A 67 33.31 32.02 12.52
C ARG A 67 32.26 33.02 12.04
N GLN A 68 32.59 34.31 12.14
CA GLN A 68 31.83 35.41 11.56
C GLN A 68 31.72 35.27 10.03
N GLY A 69 30.51 35.46 9.50
CA GLY A 69 30.24 35.57 8.07
C GLY A 69 29.12 34.65 7.61
N GLY A 70 27.87 35.08 7.80
CA GLY A 70 26.72 34.35 7.25
C GLY A 70 25.41 35.05 7.61
N ALA A 71 24.62 35.38 6.58
CA ALA A 71 23.36 36.10 6.66
C ALA A 71 22.36 35.51 7.66
N SER A 72 21.50 36.38 8.21
CA SER A 72 20.57 36.04 9.29
C SER A 72 19.59 34.91 8.92
N LEU A 73 19.31 34.07 9.91
CA LEU A 73 18.42 32.90 9.84
C LEU A 73 16.93 33.25 9.64
N ALA A 74 16.59 34.54 9.53
CA ALA A 74 15.22 35.01 9.30
C ALA A 74 14.85 35.10 7.80
N GLY A 75 15.84 35.01 6.88
CA GLY A 75 15.60 34.97 5.43
C GLY A 75 15.55 33.56 4.82
N ALA A 76 15.93 32.53 5.57
CA ALA A 76 16.07 31.15 5.08
C ALA A 76 14.81 30.27 5.31
N LEU A 77 13.72 30.84 5.84
CA LEU A 77 12.43 30.16 6.00
C LEU A 77 11.42 30.44 4.88
N ARG A 78 11.88 30.82 3.68
CA ARG A 78 11.12 30.57 2.46
C ARG A 78 11.50 29.20 1.93
N ARG A 79 10.74 28.19 2.36
CA ARG A 79 10.72 26.87 1.70
C ARG A 79 10.38 27.08 0.22
N PRO A 80 11.11 26.48 -0.73
CA PRO A 80 10.50 26.16 -2.01
C PRO A 80 9.40 25.15 -1.71
N SER A 81 8.15 25.51 -2.01
CA SER A 81 7.08 24.54 -2.22
C SER A 81 7.49 23.67 -3.41
N LEU A 82 8.10 22.52 -3.14
CA LEU A 82 8.30 21.47 -4.12
C LEU A 82 7.43 20.30 -3.70
N LEU A 83 6.59 19.87 -4.65
CA LEU A 83 5.69 18.70 -4.62
C LEU A 83 4.24 18.94 -4.17
N GLU A 84 3.63 20.06 -4.56
CA GLU A 84 2.18 20.19 -4.73
C GLU A 84 1.97 21.04 -5.98
N GLY A 85 1.69 20.43 -7.14
CA GLY A 85 1.48 21.23 -8.37
C GLY A 85 1.32 20.47 -9.69
N ASP A 86 2.28 19.63 -10.10
CA ASP A 86 2.42 19.36 -11.54
C ASP A 86 2.20 17.91 -12.00
N ASP A 87 1.81 16.99 -11.12
CA ASP A 87 1.60 15.59 -11.52
C ASP A 87 0.28 15.36 -12.29
N GLU A 88 -0.75 16.18 -12.05
CA GLU A 88 -2.00 16.14 -12.83
C GLU A 88 -1.86 16.90 -14.16
N ALA A 89 -1.09 17.99 -14.20
CA ALA A 89 -0.82 18.74 -15.43
C ALA A 89 0.06 17.99 -16.44
N LEU A 90 0.80 16.96 -15.99
CA LEU A 90 1.58 16.06 -16.86
C LEU A 90 0.73 14.97 -17.56
N MET A 91 -0.60 14.97 -17.38
CA MET A 91 -1.50 14.06 -18.08
C MET A 91 -1.57 14.29 -19.60
N GLU A 92 -1.05 15.41 -20.13
CA GLU A 92 -1.29 15.84 -21.51
C GLU A 92 -0.06 15.91 -22.44
N ALA A 93 1.10 15.33 -22.09
CA ALA A 93 2.26 15.41 -22.99
C ALA A 93 3.01 14.08 -23.22
N ALA A 94 3.04 13.71 -24.50
CA ALA A 94 3.80 12.67 -25.22
C ALA A 94 3.22 11.22 -25.23
N PRO A 95 3.29 10.55 -26.40
CA PRO A 95 2.63 9.26 -26.62
C PRO A 95 3.32 8.18 -25.79
N LEU A 96 2.52 7.54 -24.95
CA LEU A 96 2.86 6.29 -24.26
C LEU A 96 3.05 5.19 -25.31
N PRO A 97 3.62 4.03 -24.95
CA PRO A 97 3.44 2.83 -25.78
C PRO A 97 1.98 2.73 -26.20
N GLU A 98 1.75 2.41 -27.48
CA GLU A 98 0.43 2.39 -28.09
C GLU A 98 -0.55 1.68 -27.15
N ALA A 99 -1.66 2.34 -26.83
CA ALA A 99 -2.62 1.83 -25.86
C ALA A 99 -3.01 0.41 -26.29
N VAL A 100 -2.88 -0.57 -25.37
CA VAL A 100 -3.31 -1.93 -25.68
C VAL A 100 -4.75 -1.87 -26.14
N ARG A 101 -4.98 -2.31 -27.39
CA ARG A 101 -6.31 -2.40 -27.95
C ARG A 101 -6.99 -3.60 -27.33
N VAL A 102 -7.76 -3.31 -26.29
CA VAL A 102 -8.61 -4.30 -25.64
C VAL A 102 -10.04 -3.95 -26.04
N GLU A 103 -10.67 -4.81 -26.84
CA GLU A 103 -12.07 -4.64 -27.18
C GLU A 103 -12.92 -4.72 -25.89
N PRO A 104 -13.82 -3.74 -25.65
CA PRO A 104 -14.70 -3.81 -24.50
C PRO A 104 -15.53 -5.08 -24.55
N ARG A 105 -15.66 -5.77 -23.41
CA ARG A 105 -16.55 -6.93 -23.31
C ARG A 105 -17.95 -6.58 -23.79
N ARG A 106 -18.42 -7.26 -24.83
CA ARG A 106 -19.83 -7.23 -25.25
C ARG A 106 -20.61 -8.18 -24.35
N THR A 107 -21.46 -7.64 -23.48
CA THR A 107 -22.34 -8.46 -22.63
C THR A 107 -23.29 -9.28 -23.52
N ARG A 108 -23.05 -10.59 -23.63
CA ARG A 108 -24.03 -11.51 -24.23
C ARG A 108 -25.12 -11.74 -23.18
N ARG A 109 -26.20 -10.99 -23.31
CA ARG A 109 -27.26 -10.88 -22.30
C ARG A 109 -28.17 -12.12 -22.20
N ARG A 110 -27.82 -13.27 -22.80
CA ARG A 110 -28.72 -14.43 -22.81
C ARG A 110 -28.30 -15.40 -21.70
N PRO A 111 -29.12 -15.62 -20.66
CA PRO A 111 -28.87 -16.68 -19.71
C PRO A 111 -28.82 -18.02 -20.46
N PRO A 112 -27.95 -18.96 -20.06
CA PRO A 112 -27.92 -20.29 -20.63
C PRO A 112 -29.28 -20.96 -20.41
N THR A 113 -29.81 -21.53 -21.46
CA THR A 113 -31.08 -22.28 -21.42
C THR A 113 -30.81 -23.64 -20.80
N GLU A 114 -31.68 -24.13 -19.91
CA GLU A 114 -31.59 -25.50 -19.36
C GLU A 114 -31.48 -26.52 -20.51
N GLY A 115 -30.39 -27.31 -20.52
CA GLY A 115 -30.11 -28.33 -21.54
C GLY A 115 -29.04 -27.98 -22.58
N GLU A 116 -28.37 -26.83 -22.47
CA GLU A 116 -27.26 -26.47 -23.36
C GLU A 116 -25.99 -27.32 -23.06
N PRO A 117 -25.28 -27.85 -24.08
CA PRO A 117 -24.09 -28.69 -23.92
C PRO A 117 -22.98 -28.00 -23.12
N PRO A 118 -21.93 -28.72 -22.65
CA PRO A 118 -20.90 -28.16 -21.78
C PRO A 118 -20.35 -26.84 -22.31
N ALA A 119 -20.04 -25.94 -21.38
CA ALA A 119 -19.71 -24.54 -21.62
C ALA A 119 -18.87 -24.33 -22.88
N THR A 120 -19.34 -23.43 -23.75
CA THR A 120 -18.68 -23.06 -25.00
C THR A 120 -17.15 -22.94 -24.77
N PRO A 121 -16.31 -23.58 -25.61
CA PRO A 121 -14.86 -23.44 -25.52
C PRO A 121 -14.49 -21.95 -25.51
N ILE A 122 -13.62 -21.56 -24.57
CA ILE A 122 -13.16 -20.17 -24.50
C ILE A 122 -12.26 -19.92 -25.71
N ALA A 123 -12.53 -18.84 -26.43
CA ALA A 123 -11.70 -18.45 -27.56
C ALA A 123 -10.29 -18.10 -27.08
N ARG A 124 -9.29 -18.39 -27.92
CA ARG A 124 -7.93 -17.90 -27.72
C ARG A 124 -7.93 -16.38 -27.62
N ILE A 125 -7.04 -15.84 -26.79
CA ILE A 125 -6.89 -14.40 -26.63
C ILE A 125 -6.26 -13.84 -27.92
N ASP A 126 -6.72 -12.66 -28.34
CA ASP A 126 -6.14 -12.00 -29.49
C ASP A 126 -4.64 -11.70 -29.22
N PRO A 127 -3.71 -12.16 -30.08
CA PRO A 127 -2.29 -11.91 -29.90
C PRO A 127 -1.91 -10.42 -29.74
N GLU A 128 -2.72 -9.49 -30.26
CA GLU A 128 -2.52 -8.04 -30.06
C GLU A 128 -2.60 -7.64 -28.58
N GLU A 129 -3.39 -8.36 -27.76
CA GLU A 129 -3.56 -8.04 -26.34
C GLU A 129 -2.28 -8.28 -25.52
N PHE A 130 -1.37 -9.12 -26.02
CA PHE A 130 -0.05 -9.38 -25.42
C PHE A 130 1.11 -9.06 -26.36
N GLU A 131 0.87 -8.28 -27.43
CA GLU A 131 1.94 -7.79 -28.30
C GLU A 131 2.95 -6.95 -27.50
N GLY A 132 4.24 -7.09 -27.80
CA GLY A 132 5.30 -6.38 -27.09
C GLY A 132 5.51 -6.86 -25.65
N LEU A 133 5.02 -8.06 -25.31
CA LEU A 133 5.42 -8.76 -24.10
C LEU A 133 6.90 -9.10 -24.15
N THR A 134 7.63 -8.69 -23.10
CA THR A 134 9.08 -8.89 -23.00
C THR A 134 9.46 -10.07 -22.11
N ARG A 135 8.57 -10.44 -21.18
CA ARG A 135 8.73 -11.57 -20.25
C ARG A 135 7.39 -12.22 -20.01
N GLU A 136 7.37 -13.55 -19.99
CA GLU A 136 6.18 -14.33 -19.62
C GLU A 136 6.17 -14.61 -18.11
N ILE A 137 5.01 -15.02 -17.59
CA ILE A 137 4.92 -15.52 -16.22
C ILE A 137 5.51 -16.92 -16.18
N GLU A 138 6.49 -17.12 -15.31
CA GLU A 138 7.05 -18.44 -15.04
C GLU A 138 6.14 -19.21 -14.08
N ASP A 139 5.43 -20.21 -14.58
CA ASP A 139 4.51 -21.02 -13.79
C ASP A 139 4.68 -22.54 -14.00
N PRO A 140 5.84 -23.13 -13.65
CA PRO A 140 6.12 -24.54 -13.91
C PRO A 140 5.23 -25.50 -13.08
N ARG A 141 4.52 -25.00 -12.07
CA ARG A 141 3.65 -25.80 -11.19
C ARG A 141 2.16 -25.53 -11.38
N GLY A 142 1.77 -24.64 -12.29
CA GLY A 142 0.38 -24.26 -12.51
C GLY A 142 -0.25 -23.53 -11.33
N ALA A 143 0.53 -22.73 -10.59
CA ALA A 143 0.09 -21.89 -9.50
C ALA A 143 -0.99 -20.87 -9.93
N MET A 144 -1.02 -20.47 -11.21
CA MET A 144 -2.00 -19.54 -11.77
C MET A 144 -3.30 -20.21 -12.22
N ARG A 145 -3.37 -21.55 -12.26
CA ARG A 145 -4.54 -22.30 -12.76
C ARG A 145 -5.85 -21.90 -12.08
N GLY A 146 -5.84 -21.70 -10.76
CA GLY A 146 -7.03 -21.30 -10.01
C GLY A 146 -7.59 -19.95 -10.49
N PHE A 147 -6.72 -18.97 -10.66
CA PHE A 147 -7.10 -17.67 -11.20
C PHE A 147 -7.55 -17.74 -12.66
N TYR A 148 -6.86 -18.50 -13.52
CA TYR A 148 -7.25 -18.68 -14.92
C TYR A 148 -8.60 -19.39 -15.05
N ARG A 149 -8.89 -20.41 -14.24
CA ARG A 149 -10.24 -21.01 -14.16
C ARG A 149 -11.29 -19.99 -13.75
N ARG A 150 -10.95 -19.04 -12.88
CA ARG A 150 -11.86 -17.98 -12.48
C ARG A 150 -12.10 -16.98 -13.60
N LEU A 151 -11.07 -16.57 -14.35
CA LEU A 151 -11.22 -15.73 -15.55
C LEU A 151 -12.05 -16.45 -16.61
N ALA A 152 -11.86 -17.76 -16.78
CA ALA A 152 -12.63 -18.60 -17.68
C ALA A 152 -14.13 -18.62 -17.32
N ALA A 153 -14.47 -18.75 -16.04
CA ALA A 153 -15.85 -18.63 -15.58
C ALA A 153 -16.43 -17.23 -15.89
N VAL A 154 -15.64 -16.16 -15.72
CA VAL A 154 -16.04 -14.81 -16.11
C VAL A 154 -16.30 -14.70 -17.61
N GLU A 155 -15.43 -15.26 -18.47
CA GLU A 155 -15.60 -15.29 -19.93
C GLU A 155 -16.87 -16.04 -20.36
N ARG A 156 -17.29 -17.04 -19.59
CA ARG A 156 -18.51 -17.82 -19.81
C ARG A 156 -19.79 -17.14 -19.32
N ASP A 157 -19.71 -15.86 -18.96
CA ASP A 157 -20.82 -15.10 -18.41
C ASP A 157 -21.39 -15.68 -17.09
N GLU A 158 -20.64 -16.53 -16.37
CA GLU A 158 -21.05 -17.01 -15.04
C GLU A 158 -21.07 -15.83 -14.06
N PRO A 159 -22.07 -15.72 -13.14
CA PRO A 159 -22.22 -14.56 -12.25
C PRO A 159 -21.17 -14.58 -11.12
N VAL A 160 -19.91 -14.38 -11.50
CA VAL A 160 -18.74 -14.52 -10.64
C VAL A 160 -17.79 -13.35 -10.79
N LEU A 161 -17.07 -13.05 -9.72
CA LEU A 161 -15.96 -12.10 -9.74
C LEU A 161 -14.62 -12.83 -9.67
N ALA A 162 -13.69 -12.46 -10.54
CA ALA A 162 -12.28 -12.78 -10.39
C ALA A 162 -11.58 -11.69 -9.57
N ARG A 163 -11.21 -12.01 -8.33
CA ARG A 163 -10.62 -11.07 -7.36
C ARG A 163 -9.11 -11.22 -7.29
N MET A 164 -8.41 -10.11 -7.47
CA MET A 164 -6.95 -10.02 -7.41
C MET A 164 -6.52 -9.01 -6.35
N GLY A 165 -5.68 -9.42 -5.40
CA GLY A 165 -5.04 -8.51 -4.45
C GLY A 165 -3.58 -8.29 -4.78
N VAL A 166 -3.13 -7.03 -4.85
CA VAL A 166 -1.74 -6.70 -5.18
C VAL A 166 -1.07 -5.99 -4.02
N TYR A 167 -0.31 -6.75 -3.22
CA TYR A 167 0.54 -6.21 -2.17
C TYR A 167 1.73 -5.50 -2.80
N GLY A 168 1.91 -4.23 -2.41
CA GLY A 168 2.99 -3.40 -2.91
C GLY A 168 3.60 -2.54 -1.81
N THR A 169 4.58 -1.73 -2.21
CA THR A 169 5.20 -0.72 -1.35
C THR A 169 4.83 0.69 -1.85
N SER A 170 5.68 1.69 -1.59
CA SER A 170 5.51 3.04 -2.12
C SER A 170 5.45 3.10 -3.65
N THR A 171 6.05 2.13 -4.36
CA THR A 171 5.97 2.03 -5.83
C THR A 171 4.53 2.00 -6.35
N ASN A 172 3.57 1.50 -5.56
CA ASN A 172 2.15 1.50 -5.89
C ASN A 172 1.29 2.34 -4.93
N GLY A 173 1.91 3.23 -4.13
CA GLY A 173 1.24 3.97 -3.06
C GLY A 173 0.06 4.83 -3.52
N ALA A 174 0.09 5.28 -4.78
CA ALA A 174 -0.96 6.08 -5.39
C ALA A 174 -1.94 5.27 -6.26
N ASP A 175 -1.92 3.93 -6.18
CA ASP A 175 -2.76 3.00 -6.95
C ASP A 175 -2.61 3.13 -8.48
N ARG A 176 -1.52 3.73 -8.97
CA ARG A 176 -1.35 4.07 -10.40
C ARG A 176 -1.08 2.86 -11.29
N MET A 177 -0.31 1.87 -10.82
CA MET A 177 -0.02 0.66 -11.59
C MET A 177 -1.24 -0.28 -11.54
N THR A 178 -1.79 -0.47 -10.34
CA THR A 178 -2.96 -1.32 -10.11
C THR A 178 -4.22 -0.77 -10.76
N SER A 179 -4.42 0.56 -10.84
CA SER A 179 -5.56 1.13 -11.57
C SER A 179 -5.44 0.90 -13.08
N GLN A 180 -4.25 1.02 -13.67
CA GLN A 180 -4.06 0.68 -15.07
C GLN A 180 -4.37 -0.79 -15.33
N LEU A 181 -3.84 -1.69 -14.49
CA LEU A 181 -4.12 -3.12 -14.58
C LEU A 181 -5.63 -3.41 -14.43
N ARG A 182 -6.27 -2.80 -13.43
CA ARG A 182 -7.71 -2.89 -13.18
C ARG A 182 -8.52 -2.51 -14.41
N ARG A 183 -8.23 -1.34 -15.00
CA ARG A 183 -8.95 -0.81 -16.16
C ARG A 183 -8.81 -1.71 -17.39
N LEU A 184 -7.64 -2.28 -17.64
CA LEU A 184 -7.43 -3.22 -18.75
C LEU A 184 -8.19 -4.53 -18.53
N LEU A 185 -8.07 -5.13 -17.34
CA LEU A 185 -8.78 -6.37 -17.01
C LEU A 185 -10.30 -6.17 -17.02
N GLN A 186 -10.81 -5.07 -16.45
CA GLN A 186 -12.25 -4.79 -16.44
C GLN A 186 -12.80 -4.47 -17.83
N ARG A 187 -11.99 -3.88 -18.71
CA ARG A 187 -12.36 -3.69 -20.11
C ARG A 187 -12.54 -5.05 -20.82
N ARG A 188 -11.63 -5.99 -20.58
CA ARG A 188 -11.62 -7.32 -21.20
C ARG A 188 -12.68 -8.27 -20.63
N PHE A 189 -12.76 -8.33 -19.30
CA PHE A 189 -13.55 -9.33 -18.55
C PHE A 189 -14.80 -8.74 -17.91
N GLY A 190 -15.04 -7.44 -18.00
CA GLY A 190 -16.15 -6.76 -17.33
C GLY A 190 -15.77 -6.12 -16.00
N ASP A 191 -16.41 -5.00 -15.69
CA ASP A 191 -16.20 -4.23 -14.46
C ASP A 191 -16.78 -4.96 -13.24
N GLY A 192 -15.92 -5.47 -12.36
CA GLY A 192 -16.34 -6.07 -11.09
C GLY A 192 -16.51 -5.07 -9.94
N GLY A 193 -16.25 -3.78 -10.17
CA GLY A 193 -16.20 -2.71 -9.15
C GLY A 193 -14.77 -2.36 -8.73
N LYS A 194 -14.66 -1.31 -7.89
CA LYS A 194 -13.39 -0.75 -7.41
C LYS A 194 -12.59 -1.71 -6.51
N GLY A 195 -13.26 -2.62 -5.81
CA GLY A 195 -12.67 -3.50 -4.81
C GLY A 195 -12.36 -2.77 -3.50
N TRP A 196 -11.27 -3.17 -2.85
CA TRP A 196 -10.88 -2.70 -1.52
C TRP A 196 -10.43 -1.23 -1.50
N VAL A 197 -10.88 -0.50 -0.47
CA VAL A 197 -10.44 0.83 -0.05
C VAL A 197 -10.37 0.83 1.49
N PRO A 198 -9.25 1.22 2.14
CA PRO A 198 -9.21 1.30 3.59
C PRO A 198 -10.14 2.41 4.11
N VAL A 199 -10.54 2.36 5.38
CA VAL A 199 -11.45 3.38 5.93
C VAL A 199 -10.86 4.79 5.83
N ALA A 200 -9.63 4.92 6.30
CA ALA A 200 -8.83 6.14 6.18
C ALA A 200 -7.41 5.79 5.76
N ALA A 201 -6.68 6.75 5.18
CA ALA A 201 -5.32 6.50 4.73
C ALA A 201 -4.40 6.13 5.89
N GLY A 202 -3.67 5.02 5.72
CA GLY A 202 -2.61 4.61 6.63
C GLY A 202 -1.32 5.42 6.46
N TRP A 203 -1.12 5.99 5.27
CA TRP A 203 0.08 6.76 4.93
C TRP A 203 -0.28 8.05 4.19
N ARG A 204 0.46 9.13 4.44
CA ARG A 204 0.21 10.49 3.89
C ARG A 204 0.00 10.53 2.37
N TYR A 205 0.74 9.71 1.63
CA TYR A 205 0.72 9.68 0.17
C TYR A 205 -0.09 8.52 -0.41
N GLN A 206 -0.85 7.81 0.43
CA GLN A 206 -1.74 6.76 -0.04
C GLN A 206 -2.89 7.40 -0.81
N ARG A 207 -3.12 6.92 -2.03
CA ARG A 207 -4.26 7.30 -2.86
C ARG A 207 -4.84 6.04 -3.48
N HIS A 208 -6.15 6.07 -3.73
CA HIS A 208 -6.85 5.06 -4.51
C HIS A 208 -7.45 5.75 -5.73
N GLN A 209 -7.27 5.15 -6.91
CA GLN A 209 -7.84 5.66 -8.16
C GLN A 209 -9.20 5.00 -8.39
N ASP A 210 -10.01 5.55 -9.30
CA ASP A 210 -11.31 4.99 -9.70
C ASP A 210 -12.33 4.92 -8.54
N VAL A 211 -12.23 5.84 -7.57
CA VAL A 211 -13.16 6.02 -6.45
C VAL A 211 -13.03 7.43 -5.89
N GLU A 212 -14.15 8.03 -5.49
CA GLU A 212 -14.16 9.24 -4.67
C GLU A 212 -14.08 8.81 -3.20
N TRP A 213 -12.96 9.13 -2.54
CA TRP A 213 -12.69 8.67 -1.18
C TRP A 213 -12.27 9.83 -0.29
N ARG A 214 -13.08 10.11 0.73
CA ARG A 214 -12.87 11.18 1.70
C ARG A 214 -12.94 10.60 3.10
N TYR A 215 -12.15 11.14 4.02
CA TYR A 215 -12.13 10.69 5.40
C TYR A 215 -11.62 11.80 6.30
N ASP A 216 -12.11 11.83 7.54
CA ASP A 216 -11.69 12.81 8.54
C ASP A 216 -11.76 12.23 9.96
N HIS A 217 -10.98 12.81 10.88
CA HIS A 217 -10.96 12.48 12.32
C HIS A 217 -10.70 11.01 12.72
N TRP A 218 -10.25 10.15 11.79
CA TRP A 218 -9.74 8.81 12.09
C TRP A 218 -8.28 8.85 12.57
N ARG A 219 -7.97 8.14 13.66
CA ARG A 219 -6.59 7.72 13.94
C ARG A 219 -6.32 6.42 13.21
N THR A 220 -5.31 6.41 12.34
CA THR A 220 -4.89 5.19 11.64
C THR A 220 -3.65 4.57 12.29
N TYR A 221 -3.69 3.24 12.39
CA TYR A 221 -2.56 2.38 12.71
C TYR A 221 -2.24 1.55 11.49
N VAL A 222 -0.94 1.35 11.26
CA VAL A 222 -0.46 0.62 10.09
C VAL A 222 0.51 -0.47 10.49
N VAL A 223 0.45 -1.57 9.76
CA VAL A 223 1.22 -2.78 10.04
C VAL A 223 2.74 -2.55 10.04
N ASN A 224 3.24 -1.57 9.28
CA ASN A 224 4.68 -1.26 9.24
C ASN A 224 5.19 -0.35 10.37
N ARG A 225 4.31 0.12 11.26
CA ARG A 225 4.68 0.97 12.40
C ARG A 225 4.56 0.28 13.76
N ALA A 226 4.14 -0.99 13.84
CA ALA A 226 4.17 -1.87 15.01
C ALA A 226 3.99 -1.20 16.40
N ASN A 227 3.13 -0.18 16.47
CA ASN A 227 2.89 0.67 17.64
C ASN A 227 1.38 0.84 17.86
N GLY A 228 0.57 -0.03 17.23
CA GLY A 228 -0.87 -0.08 17.46
C GLY A 228 -1.16 -0.85 18.74
N PRO A 229 -2.26 -0.52 19.45
CA PRO A 229 -2.65 -1.24 20.66
C PRO A 229 -3.03 -2.71 20.38
N LEU A 230 -3.10 -3.12 19.10
CA LEU A 230 -3.62 -4.41 18.64
C LEU A 230 -2.85 -4.87 17.39
N ASP A 231 -2.45 -6.13 17.33
CA ASP A 231 -1.80 -6.77 16.17
C ASP A 231 -2.80 -7.15 15.05
N ARG A 232 -3.89 -6.38 14.91
CA ARG A 232 -4.99 -6.66 13.99
C ARG A 232 -5.16 -5.54 12.97
N TYR A 233 -4.72 -5.81 11.74
CA TYR A 233 -4.78 -4.89 10.61
C TYR A 233 -5.61 -5.52 9.48
N GLY A 234 -6.48 -4.72 8.86
CA GLY A 234 -7.31 -5.19 7.75
C GLY A 234 -6.51 -5.65 6.54
N TRP A 235 -7.18 -6.20 5.54
CA TRP A 235 -6.59 -6.68 4.28
C TRP A 235 -5.49 -5.76 3.68
N GLY A 236 -5.71 -4.44 3.71
CA GLY A 236 -4.74 -3.43 3.24
C GLY A 236 -3.65 -2.99 4.23
N GLY A 237 -3.53 -3.62 5.40
CA GLY A 237 -2.55 -3.30 6.44
C GLY A 237 -2.85 -2.05 7.27
N VAL A 238 -4.11 -1.62 7.30
CA VAL A 238 -4.59 -0.42 8.01
C VAL A 238 -5.67 -0.80 9.01
N LEU A 239 -5.66 -0.15 10.17
CA LEU A 239 -6.72 -0.12 11.17
C LEU A 239 -7.07 1.34 11.45
N ALA A 240 -8.33 1.73 11.29
CA ALA A 240 -8.86 3.04 11.65
C ALA A 240 -9.63 2.97 12.96
N VAL A 241 -9.37 3.93 13.86
CA VAL A 241 -10.02 4.08 15.16
C VAL A 241 -10.52 5.50 15.32
N ASN A 242 -11.77 5.69 15.75
CA ASN A 242 -12.28 7.00 16.13
C ASN A 242 -11.71 7.35 17.51
N ARG A 243 -11.01 8.47 17.63
CA ARG A 243 -10.55 8.97 18.93
C ARG A 243 -11.40 10.09 19.50
N HIS A 244 -12.16 10.76 18.63
CA HIS A 244 -12.94 11.95 18.95
C HIS A 244 -14.28 11.92 18.21
N ARG A 245 -15.20 12.82 18.57
CA ARG A 245 -16.42 13.10 17.79
C ARG A 245 -16.04 13.38 16.31
N GLY A 246 -16.89 12.93 15.39
CA GLY A 246 -16.82 13.34 13.98
C GLY A 246 -15.92 12.49 13.08
N ALA A 247 -15.43 11.34 13.55
CA ALA A 247 -14.76 10.38 12.65
C ALA A 247 -15.73 9.92 11.56
N GLU A 248 -15.39 10.22 10.30
CA GLU A 248 -16.25 9.93 9.16
C GLU A 248 -15.45 9.53 7.92
N SER A 249 -16.05 8.74 7.05
CA SER A 249 -15.51 8.38 5.75
C SER A 249 -16.61 8.26 4.72
N GLU A 250 -16.32 8.72 3.52
CA GLU A 250 -17.20 8.64 2.36
C GLU A 250 -16.49 7.89 1.24
N PHE A 251 -17.22 6.96 0.62
CA PHE A 251 -16.81 6.18 -0.53
C PHE A 251 -17.88 6.34 -1.60
N ALA A 252 -17.57 7.01 -2.69
CA ALA A 252 -18.50 7.22 -3.78
C ALA A 252 -17.94 6.71 -5.10
N THR A 253 -18.85 6.24 -5.95
CA THR A 253 -18.53 5.95 -7.35
C THR A 253 -18.07 7.22 -8.06
N THR A 254 -17.19 7.08 -9.05
CA THR A 254 -16.78 8.21 -9.89
C THR A 254 -17.96 8.70 -10.73
N ALA A 255 -17.96 9.98 -11.11
CA ALA A 255 -19.06 10.55 -11.91
C ALA A 255 -19.18 9.90 -13.30
N SER A 256 -18.06 9.43 -13.88
CA SER A 256 -18.03 8.71 -15.14
C SER A 256 -16.75 7.89 -15.28
N GLY A 257 -16.74 6.93 -16.20
CA GLY A 257 -15.57 6.11 -16.47
C GLY A 257 -15.36 4.97 -15.46
N PRO A 258 -14.11 4.54 -15.21
CA PRO A 258 -13.81 3.46 -14.28
C PRO A 258 -14.32 3.75 -12.85
N GLY A 259 -14.95 2.76 -12.22
CA GLY A 259 -15.46 2.89 -10.85
C GLY A 259 -16.75 3.71 -10.73
N SER A 260 -17.47 3.92 -11.83
CA SER A 260 -18.72 4.71 -11.85
C SER A 260 -19.95 3.93 -11.37
N ARG A 261 -19.80 2.63 -11.07
CA ARG A 261 -20.92 1.75 -10.71
C ARG A 261 -20.54 0.78 -9.60
N VAL A 262 -21.51 0.47 -8.75
CA VAL A 262 -21.43 -0.49 -7.65
C VAL A 262 -22.81 -1.10 -7.43
N SER A 263 -22.88 -2.38 -7.03
CA SER A 263 -24.12 -3.02 -6.56
C SER A 263 -24.00 -3.60 -5.15
N ARG A 264 -22.78 -3.59 -4.58
CA ARG A 264 -22.51 -4.15 -3.26
C ARG A 264 -21.40 -3.41 -2.54
N PHE A 265 -21.69 -3.01 -1.32
CA PHE A 265 -20.69 -2.60 -0.33
C PHE A 265 -20.49 -3.69 0.70
N ARG A 266 -19.23 -3.93 1.11
CA ARG A 266 -18.92 -4.69 2.32
C ARG A 266 -18.03 -3.90 3.23
N ILE A 267 -18.40 -3.78 4.50
CA ILE A 267 -17.66 -3.02 5.52
C ILE A 267 -17.00 -4.02 6.46
N PHE A 268 -15.67 -3.99 6.51
CA PHE A 268 -14.86 -4.87 7.33
C PHE A 268 -14.52 -4.13 8.62
N HIS A 269 -14.88 -4.72 9.75
CA HIS A 269 -14.67 -4.12 11.07
C HIS A 269 -14.40 -5.18 12.13
N GLN A 270 -13.95 -4.72 13.29
CA GLN A 270 -13.83 -5.55 14.48
C GLN A 270 -14.93 -5.20 15.46
N ALA A 271 -15.63 -6.23 15.91
CA ALA A 271 -16.44 -6.16 17.12
C ALA A 271 -15.64 -6.62 18.34
N PHE A 272 -15.81 -5.98 19.48
CA PHE A 272 -15.02 -6.25 20.70
C PHE A 272 -15.78 -5.77 21.96
N PRO A 273 -15.33 -6.14 23.18
CA PRO A 273 -15.93 -5.63 24.41
C PRO A 273 -15.96 -4.11 24.43
N GLU A 274 -17.13 -3.54 24.72
CA GLU A 274 -17.32 -2.08 24.76
C GLU A 274 -17.08 -1.38 23.41
N GLY A 275 -17.21 -2.13 22.30
CA GLY A 275 -17.19 -1.58 20.96
C GLY A 275 -18.30 -0.55 20.74
N GLY A 276 -17.99 0.49 19.98
CA GLY A 276 -18.87 1.61 19.71
C GLY A 276 -19.93 1.33 18.66
N ARG A 277 -20.65 2.40 18.30
CA ARG A 277 -21.73 2.34 17.31
C ARG A 277 -21.31 3.04 16.02
N LEU A 278 -21.42 2.31 14.91
CA LEU A 278 -21.14 2.80 13.57
C LEU A 278 -22.45 3.20 12.90
N SER A 279 -22.57 4.45 12.49
CA SER A 279 -23.62 4.90 11.57
C SER A 279 -23.19 4.64 10.14
N VAL A 280 -24.04 3.97 9.38
CA VAL A 280 -23.84 3.67 7.96
C VAL A 280 -24.99 4.24 7.16
N ARG A 281 -24.68 5.04 6.14
CA ARG A 281 -25.68 5.64 5.25
C ARG A 281 -25.29 5.41 3.80
N VAL A 282 -26.27 5.03 2.98
CA VAL A 282 -26.14 4.95 1.53
C VAL A 282 -26.98 6.05 0.91
N ASP A 283 -26.37 6.85 0.04
CA ASP A 283 -26.99 8.00 -0.62
C ASP A 283 -27.74 8.91 0.38
N ASP A 284 -28.96 9.31 0.03
CA ASP A 284 -29.88 10.07 0.88
C ASP A 284 -30.78 9.19 1.77
N GLY A 285 -30.48 7.89 1.85
CA GLY A 285 -31.20 6.94 2.69
C GLY A 285 -31.05 7.24 4.19
N PRO A 286 -31.93 6.67 5.05
CA PRO A 286 -31.80 6.80 6.49
C PRO A 286 -30.52 6.08 6.99
N PRO A 287 -29.81 6.63 7.98
CA PRO A 287 -28.66 5.96 8.56
C PRO A 287 -29.08 4.69 9.32
N ARG A 288 -28.33 3.61 9.11
CA ARG A 288 -28.40 2.37 9.89
C ARG A 288 -27.31 2.38 10.95
N ILE A 289 -27.67 2.09 12.20
CA ILE A 289 -26.70 1.96 13.30
C ILE A 289 -26.28 0.51 13.45
N ILE A 290 -24.97 0.27 13.53
CA ILE A 290 -24.35 -1.03 13.72
C ILE A 290 -23.62 -1.01 15.07
N ASP A 291 -24.01 -1.92 15.95
CA ASP A 291 -23.35 -2.14 17.24
C ASP A 291 -22.13 -3.04 17.05
N THR A 292 -20.95 -2.54 17.42
CA THR A 292 -19.68 -3.27 17.33
C THR A 292 -19.27 -3.91 18.65
N SER A 293 -20.19 -4.06 19.60
CA SER A 293 -19.95 -4.82 20.82
C SER A 293 -19.91 -6.34 20.57
N ALA A 294 -19.02 -7.01 21.31
CA ALA A 294 -18.89 -8.46 21.38
C ALA A 294 -18.26 -8.86 22.72
N SER A 295 -18.41 -10.13 23.13
CA SER A 295 -17.73 -10.63 24.34
C SER A 295 -16.22 -10.77 24.18
N GLU A 296 -15.73 -10.93 22.95
CA GLU A 296 -14.31 -11.05 22.60
C GLU A 296 -14.03 -10.39 21.24
N PRO A 297 -12.78 -9.97 20.95
CA PRO A 297 -12.43 -9.39 19.66
C PRO A 297 -12.64 -10.35 18.48
N THR A 298 -13.57 -10.00 17.59
CA THR A 298 -13.93 -10.79 16.40
C THR A 298 -14.07 -9.90 15.17
N ASP A 299 -13.68 -10.42 14.01
CA ASP A 299 -13.79 -9.68 12.75
C ASP A 299 -15.18 -9.93 12.14
N ARG A 300 -15.89 -8.86 11.80
CA ARG A 300 -17.22 -8.90 11.17
C ARG A 300 -17.19 -8.21 9.81
N VAL A 301 -18.10 -8.64 8.94
CA VAL A 301 -18.33 -8.03 7.62
C VAL A 301 -19.80 -7.70 7.50
N GLU A 302 -20.11 -6.44 7.30
CA GLU A 302 -21.46 -5.96 7.04
C GLU A 302 -21.64 -5.80 5.52
N GLU A 303 -22.66 -6.44 4.97
CA GLU A 303 -22.96 -6.37 3.53
C GLU A 303 -24.19 -5.49 3.28
N ILE A 304 -24.11 -4.66 2.25
CA ILE A 304 -25.18 -3.79 1.79
C ILE A 304 -25.28 -3.94 0.27
N GLU A 305 -26.41 -4.47 -0.18
CA GLU A 305 -26.76 -4.54 -1.61
C GLU A 305 -27.52 -3.29 -2.03
N VAL A 306 -27.18 -2.78 -3.21
CA VAL A 306 -27.80 -1.60 -3.83
C VAL A 306 -28.04 -1.91 -5.31
N PRO A 307 -29.00 -1.24 -5.97
CA PRO A 307 -29.12 -1.35 -7.43
C PRO A 307 -27.78 -1.06 -8.12
N ASP A 308 -27.49 -1.72 -9.24
CA ASP A 308 -26.21 -1.51 -9.94
C ASP A 308 -26.14 -0.11 -10.59
N GLY A 309 -25.48 0.83 -9.92
CA GLY A 309 -25.54 2.25 -10.26
C GLY A 309 -24.50 3.09 -9.55
N ALA A 310 -24.64 4.40 -9.68
CA ALA A 310 -23.82 5.37 -8.95
C ALA A 310 -24.36 5.49 -7.53
N HIS A 311 -23.48 5.31 -6.54
CA HIS A 311 -23.84 5.32 -5.12
C HIS A 311 -22.72 5.90 -4.26
N THR A 312 -23.12 6.43 -3.11
CA THR A 312 -22.23 6.90 -2.05
C THR A 312 -22.50 6.14 -0.77
N LEU A 313 -21.46 5.63 -0.13
CA LEU A 313 -21.47 5.06 1.22
C LEU A 313 -20.78 6.01 2.19
N GLN A 314 -21.47 6.36 3.28
CA GLN A 314 -20.93 7.13 4.38
C GLN A 314 -20.88 6.29 5.66
N LEU A 315 -19.74 6.36 6.34
CA LEU A 315 -19.46 5.74 7.63
C LEU A 315 -19.19 6.85 8.64
N SER A 316 -19.84 6.85 9.80
CA SER A 316 -19.53 7.81 10.87
C SER A 316 -19.65 7.21 12.26
N ALA A 317 -18.80 7.65 13.18
CA ALA A 317 -18.89 7.25 14.58
C ALA A 317 -20.07 7.94 15.28
N VAL A 318 -20.86 7.18 16.03
CA VAL A 318 -21.97 7.71 16.84
C VAL A 318 -21.46 8.03 18.26
N GLY A 319 -21.73 9.23 18.78
CA GLY A 319 -21.47 9.60 20.18
C GLY A 319 -20.31 10.58 20.42
N GLU A 320 -20.06 10.92 21.70
CA GLU A 320 -18.94 11.77 22.20
C GLU A 320 -17.72 10.93 22.55
N GLY A 321 -16.68 10.97 21.73
CA GLY A 321 -15.36 10.50 22.16
C GLY A 321 -14.68 11.55 23.06
N GLU A 322 -14.87 11.46 24.38
CA GLU A 322 -13.84 11.53 25.46
C GLU A 322 -14.50 11.64 26.87
N GLY A 323 -14.42 10.54 27.60
CA GLY A 323 -14.64 10.38 29.04
C GLY A 323 -14.04 9.04 29.42
N GLN A 324 -13.65 8.82 30.67
CA GLN A 324 -13.15 7.51 31.12
C GLN A 324 -14.28 6.47 31.02
N GLY A 325 -14.45 5.89 29.83
CA GLY A 325 -15.45 4.87 29.48
C GLY A 325 -15.94 4.95 28.02
N GLN A 326 -15.78 3.82 27.30
CA GLN A 326 -16.71 3.21 26.34
C GLN A 326 -17.04 3.84 24.95
N GLU A 327 -17.11 2.97 23.93
CA GLU A 327 -17.57 3.14 22.53
C GLU A 327 -16.54 3.50 21.41
N ASP A 328 -15.38 2.85 21.38
CA ASP A 328 -14.44 2.92 20.24
C ASP A 328 -14.89 2.03 19.05
N LEU A 329 -14.68 2.48 17.82
CA LEU A 329 -14.80 1.72 16.57
C LEU A 329 -13.43 1.28 16.10
N ARG A 330 -13.38 0.09 15.49
CA ARG A 330 -12.18 -0.47 14.87
C ARG A 330 -12.54 -0.92 13.47
N LEU A 331 -12.28 -0.07 12.48
CA LEU A 331 -12.66 -0.33 11.10
C LEU A 331 -11.43 -0.62 10.23
N TYR A 332 -11.58 -1.54 9.29
CA TYR A 332 -10.50 -2.00 8.42
C TYR A 332 -10.58 -1.36 7.03
N GLY A 333 -11.70 -1.53 6.35
CA GLY A 333 -11.92 -1.02 5.01
C GLY A 333 -13.27 -1.40 4.45
N VAL A 334 -13.53 -0.94 3.23
CA VAL A 334 -14.73 -1.19 2.46
C VAL A 334 -14.36 -1.83 1.13
N THR A 335 -15.15 -2.78 0.65
CA THR A 335 -15.13 -3.17 -0.76
C THR A 335 -16.33 -2.59 -1.49
N MET A 336 -16.10 -2.06 -2.68
CA MET A 336 -17.13 -1.65 -3.63
C MET A 336 -17.09 -2.62 -4.83
N GLU A 337 -18.04 -3.54 -4.89
CA GLU A 337 -18.10 -4.60 -5.91
C GLU A 337 -19.45 -4.59 -6.66
N ARG A 338 -19.49 -5.26 -7.80
CA ARG A 338 -20.71 -5.56 -8.57
C ARG A 338 -21.00 -7.05 -8.52
N ASP A 339 -22.21 -7.51 -8.81
CA ASP A 339 -22.57 -8.94 -8.71
C ASP A 339 -21.88 -9.84 -9.77
N GLY A 340 -21.16 -9.24 -10.71
CA GLY A 340 -20.45 -9.92 -11.79
C GLY A 340 -21.35 -10.19 -13.01
N PRO A 341 -20.84 -10.89 -14.03
CA PRO A 341 -19.46 -11.33 -14.18
C PRO A 341 -18.46 -10.16 -14.29
N GLY A 342 -17.25 -10.28 -13.72
CA GLY A 342 -16.23 -9.23 -13.85
C GLY A 342 -14.92 -9.48 -13.08
N VAL A 343 -14.01 -8.52 -13.17
CA VAL A 343 -12.73 -8.52 -12.45
C VAL A 343 -12.66 -7.40 -11.42
N VAL A 344 -12.10 -7.72 -10.25
CA VAL A 344 -11.78 -6.78 -9.18
C VAL A 344 -10.28 -6.82 -8.90
N VAL A 345 -9.65 -5.64 -8.80
CA VAL A 345 -8.22 -5.51 -8.46
C VAL A 345 -8.05 -4.56 -7.27
N ASP A 346 -7.60 -5.12 -6.16
CA ASP A 346 -7.26 -4.38 -4.95
C ASP A 346 -5.80 -3.92 -4.98
N GLY A 347 -5.57 -2.62 -4.84
CA GLY A 347 -4.25 -2.05 -4.56
C GLY A 347 -3.96 -2.05 -3.07
N LEU A 348 -2.99 -2.85 -2.62
CA LEU A 348 -2.66 -3.05 -1.20
C LEU A 348 -1.25 -2.51 -0.90
N ALA A 349 -1.08 -1.20 -1.11
CA ALA A 349 0.22 -0.56 -0.98
C ALA A 349 0.58 -0.25 0.49
N LEU A 350 1.61 -0.93 0.99
CA LEU A 350 2.20 -0.71 2.31
C LEU A 350 3.37 0.28 2.17
N ILE A 351 3.08 1.58 2.16
CA ILE A 351 4.07 2.62 1.82
C ILE A 351 5.25 2.60 2.80
N GLY A 352 6.47 2.48 2.25
CA GLY A 352 7.71 2.40 3.03
C GLY A 352 7.95 1.05 3.71
N ALA A 353 7.14 0.02 3.43
CA ALA A 353 7.31 -1.29 4.02
C ALA A 353 8.49 -2.08 3.42
N PHE A 354 9.23 -2.75 4.28
CA PHE A 354 10.12 -3.85 3.92
C PHE A 354 9.30 -5.13 3.76
N THR A 355 9.82 -6.12 3.05
CA THR A 355 9.13 -7.41 2.83
C THR A 355 8.71 -8.06 4.14
N ARG A 356 9.54 -7.98 5.19
CA ARG A 356 9.28 -8.54 6.53
C ARG A 356 7.99 -8.02 7.19
N VAL A 357 7.46 -6.86 6.78
CA VAL A 357 6.24 -6.28 7.36
C VAL A 357 5.04 -7.21 7.23
N LEU A 358 4.96 -8.00 6.16
CA LEU A 358 3.85 -8.96 5.98
C LEU A 358 3.82 -10.06 7.06
N ARG A 359 4.93 -10.27 7.80
CA ARG A 359 4.97 -11.17 8.96
C ARG A 359 4.33 -10.58 10.21
N LEU A 360 4.16 -9.26 10.27
CA LEU A 360 3.62 -8.53 11.42
C LEU A 360 2.09 -8.55 11.46
N PHE A 361 1.43 -9.01 10.40
CA PHE A 361 0.03 -9.40 10.53
C PHE A 361 -0.07 -10.59 11.48
N ASP A 362 -0.95 -10.49 12.47
CA ASP A 362 -1.32 -11.64 13.28
C ASP A 362 -1.81 -12.79 12.38
N ARG A 363 -1.41 -14.02 12.71
CA ARG A 363 -1.61 -15.18 11.82
C ARG A 363 -3.08 -15.54 11.71
N GLU A 364 -3.79 -15.58 12.83
CA GLU A 364 -5.20 -15.97 12.86
C GLU A 364 -6.07 -14.88 12.23
N HIS A 365 -5.82 -13.62 12.61
CA HIS A 365 -6.50 -12.47 12.04
C HIS A 365 -6.29 -12.37 10.53
N LEU A 366 -5.05 -12.51 10.04
CA LEU A 366 -4.79 -12.53 8.60
C LEU A 366 -5.56 -13.64 7.91
N SER A 367 -5.60 -14.82 8.51
CA SER A 367 -6.33 -15.97 7.97
C SER A 367 -7.82 -15.66 7.83
N THR A 368 -8.41 -14.99 8.82
CA THR A 368 -9.79 -14.50 8.76
C THR A 368 -9.98 -13.43 7.70
N GLN A 369 -9.10 -12.43 7.61
CA GLN A 369 -9.17 -11.38 6.59
C GLN A 369 -9.09 -11.95 5.17
N VAL A 370 -8.17 -12.89 4.91
CA VAL A 370 -8.03 -13.56 3.61
C VAL A 370 -9.29 -14.34 3.26
N ARG A 371 -9.83 -15.14 4.20
CA ARG A 371 -11.07 -15.91 3.97
C ARG A 371 -12.28 -15.01 3.71
N GLN A 372 -12.43 -13.95 4.49
CA GLN A 372 -13.54 -13.00 4.33
C GLN A 372 -13.43 -12.22 3.01
N ARG A 373 -12.21 -11.88 2.58
CA ARG A 373 -11.97 -11.20 1.31
C ARG A 373 -12.16 -12.12 0.09
N ASP A 374 -11.82 -13.40 0.25
CA ASP A 374 -11.89 -14.45 -0.78
C ASP A 374 -11.18 -14.08 -2.10
N PRO A 375 -9.85 -13.81 -2.07
CA PRO A 375 -9.10 -13.51 -3.29
C PRO A 375 -8.86 -14.78 -4.12
N ASN A 376 -8.96 -14.67 -5.44
CA ASN A 376 -8.60 -15.75 -6.37
C ASN A 376 -7.11 -15.70 -6.75
N LEU A 377 -6.49 -14.52 -6.68
CA LEU A 377 -5.06 -14.31 -6.89
C LEU A 377 -4.52 -13.31 -5.87
N VAL A 378 -3.39 -13.63 -5.24
CA VAL A 378 -2.60 -12.67 -4.48
C VAL A 378 -1.25 -12.48 -5.16
N VAL A 379 -0.93 -11.21 -5.44
CA VAL A 379 0.35 -10.78 -6.00
C VAL A 379 1.20 -10.12 -4.94
N PHE A 380 2.41 -10.63 -4.75
CA PHE A 380 3.40 -10.05 -3.86
C PHE A 380 4.43 -9.25 -4.65
N TRP A 381 4.26 -7.93 -4.69
CA TRP A 381 5.19 -6.98 -5.30
C TRP A 381 5.97 -6.22 -4.22
N MET A 382 6.73 -6.99 -3.43
CA MET A 382 7.47 -6.50 -2.27
C MET A 382 8.97 -6.48 -2.56
N GLY A 383 9.77 -5.87 -1.67
CA GLY A 383 11.23 -5.89 -1.75
C GLY A 383 11.89 -4.56 -2.12
N ALA A 384 11.14 -3.60 -2.65
CA ALA A 384 11.71 -2.35 -3.15
C ALA A 384 12.56 -1.60 -2.10
N ASN A 385 12.14 -1.64 -0.82
CA ASN A 385 12.87 -1.01 0.29
C ASN A 385 14.04 -1.87 0.80
N ASP A 386 13.90 -3.20 0.78
CA ASP A 386 14.98 -4.14 1.12
C ASP A 386 16.18 -3.98 0.15
N ALA A 387 15.90 -3.59 -1.11
CA ALA A 387 16.92 -3.37 -2.15
C ALA A 387 17.74 -2.08 -1.96
N VAL A 388 17.15 -1.03 -1.37
CA VAL A 388 17.74 0.33 -1.34
C VAL A 388 18.15 0.80 0.05
N SER A 389 17.81 0.07 1.11
CA SER A 389 18.19 0.49 2.46
C SER A 389 19.69 0.38 2.68
N GLU A 390 20.28 1.49 3.12
CA GLU A 390 21.65 1.58 3.63
C GLU A 390 21.72 1.32 5.14
N ARG A 391 20.63 1.59 5.87
CA ARG A 391 20.55 1.40 7.33
C ARG A 391 20.28 -0.04 7.74
N VAL A 392 19.55 -0.78 6.89
CA VAL A 392 19.21 -2.18 7.14
C VAL A 392 19.94 -3.02 6.09
N PRO A 393 20.96 -3.81 6.48
CA PRO A 393 21.68 -4.63 5.53
C PRO A 393 20.75 -5.70 4.95
N PHE A 394 20.91 -5.96 3.65
CA PHE A 394 20.27 -7.10 3.02
C PHE A 394 21.04 -8.37 3.39
N VAL A 395 20.45 -9.15 4.28
CA VAL A 395 20.95 -10.49 4.65
C VAL A 395 20.12 -11.52 3.89
N GLU A 396 20.69 -12.12 2.85
CA GLU A 396 19.96 -12.96 1.90
C GLU A 396 19.22 -14.13 2.58
N ASP A 397 19.88 -14.85 3.50
CA ASP A 397 19.24 -15.97 4.21
C ASP A 397 18.06 -15.52 5.07
N GLN A 398 18.17 -14.36 5.70
CA GLN A 398 17.06 -13.78 6.46
C GLN A 398 15.92 -13.39 5.53
N TYR A 399 16.22 -12.77 4.40
CA TYR A 399 15.24 -12.41 3.38
C TYR A 399 14.50 -13.66 2.85
N ARG A 400 15.25 -14.72 2.50
CA ARG A 400 14.70 -16.01 2.08
C ARG A 400 13.77 -16.60 3.13
N ARG A 401 14.21 -16.71 4.39
CA ARG A 401 13.38 -17.25 5.47
C ARG A 401 12.11 -16.43 5.67
N HIS A 402 12.21 -15.10 5.67
CA HIS A 402 11.06 -14.23 5.85
C HIS A 402 10.05 -14.35 4.72
N TYR A 403 10.51 -14.27 3.47
CA TYR A 403 9.62 -14.28 2.32
C TYR A 403 8.94 -15.65 2.15
N ARG A 404 9.67 -16.77 2.32
CA ARG A 404 9.06 -18.10 2.35
C ARG A 404 7.95 -18.22 3.39
N GLY A 405 8.22 -17.75 4.62
CA GLY A 405 7.23 -17.75 5.69
C GLY A 405 6.00 -16.88 5.39
N ILE A 406 6.18 -15.78 4.66
CA ILE A 406 5.06 -14.94 4.19
C ILE A 406 4.22 -15.71 3.18
N LEU A 407 4.82 -16.26 2.11
CA LEU A 407 4.08 -16.97 1.06
C LEU A 407 3.27 -18.13 1.65
N ARG A 408 3.90 -18.97 2.48
CA ARG A 408 3.24 -20.09 3.16
C ARG A 408 2.07 -19.62 4.03
N ARG A 409 2.22 -18.53 4.78
CA ARG A 409 1.14 -18.03 5.64
C ARG A 409 -0.10 -17.65 4.86
N TYR A 410 0.08 -17.02 3.69
CA TYR A 410 -1.02 -16.64 2.81
C TYR A 410 -1.64 -17.87 2.15
N GLN A 411 -0.82 -18.81 1.65
CA GLN A 411 -1.29 -20.09 1.10
C GLN A 411 -2.05 -20.94 2.13
N ASP A 412 -1.60 -20.99 3.39
CA ASP A 412 -2.29 -21.64 4.50
C ASP A 412 -3.68 -21.01 4.75
N ALA A 413 -3.80 -19.69 4.59
CA ALA A 413 -5.03 -18.95 4.84
C ALA A 413 -6.09 -19.20 3.76
N ASN A 414 -5.68 -19.38 2.50
CA ASN A 414 -6.54 -19.80 1.41
C ASN A 414 -5.76 -20.70 0.43
N PRO A 415 -5.82 -22.03 0.61
CA PRO A 415 -5.14 -22.97 -0.28
C PRO A 415 -5.65 -22.96 -1.73
N GLY A 416 -6.85 -22.40 -1.96
CA GLY A 416 -7.46 -22.30 -3.28
C GLY A 416 -7.04 -21.06 -4.09
N MET A 417 -6.33 -20.10 -3.47
CA MET A 417 -5.90 -18.90 -4.19
C MET A 417 -4.63 -19.16 -5.00
N SER A 418 -4.57 -18.59 -6.19
CA SER A 418 -3.33 -18.50 -6.95
C SER A 418 -2.36 -17.53 -6.30
N CYS A 419 -1.06 -17.79 -6.51
CA CYS A 419 0.03 -16.99 -5.96
C CYS A 419 0.98 -16.54 -7.07
N LEU A 420 1.24 -15.23 -7.14
CA LEU A 420 2.22 -14.65 -8.04
C LEU A 420 3.19 -13.76 -7.25
N VAL A 421 4.49 -13.93 -7.49
CA VAL A 421 5.51 -12.99 -7.03
C VAL A 421 5.95 -12.16 -8.22
N MET A 422 5.81 -10.85 -8.10
CA MET A 422 6.45 -9.90 -9.02
C MET A 422 7.79 -9.51 -8.43
N SER A 423 8.85 -9.55 -9.24
CA SER A 423 10.16 -9.06 -8.80
C SER A 423 10.11 -7.59 -8.37
N ILE A 424 11.12 -7.11 -7.66
CA ILE A 424 11.35 -5.66 -7.60
C ILE A 424 11.62 -5.10 -9.00
N LEU A 425 11.40 -3.80 -9.16
CA LEU A 425 11.86 -3.04 -10.32
C LEU A 425 13.36 -2.77 -10.25
N ASP A 426 13.91 -2.28 -11.36
CA ASP A 426 15.23 -1.65 -11.35
C ASP A 426 15.24 -0.49 -10.34
N LYS A 427 16.39 -0.28 -9.70
CA LYS A 427 16.63 0.81 -8.76
C LYS A 427 17.96 1.42 -9.11
N GLY A 428 17.95 2.72 -9.36
CA GLY A 428 19.11 3.45 -9.80
C GLY A 428 19.87 4.07 -8.64
N GLU A 429 21.14 4.33 -8.88
CA GLU A 429 21.97 5.22 -8.08
C GLU A 429 22.83 6.09 -9.00
N ARG A 430 23.34 7.18 -8.44
CA ARG A 430 24.27 8.08 -9.13
C ARG A 430 25.69 7.70 -8.73
N ASP A 431 26.48 7.35 -9.73
CA ASP A 431 27.89 7.01 -9.58
C ASP A 431 28.69 7.77 -10.65
N GLY A 432 29.60 8.65 -10.21
CA GLY A 432 30.39 9.50 -11.11
C GLY A 432 29.57 10.32 -12.10
N GLY A 433 28.38 10.79 -11.70
CA GLY A 433 27.45 11.53 -12.56
C GLY A 433 26.62 10.67 -13.52
N ARG A 434 26.85 9.36 -13.56
CA ARG A 434 26.09 8.40 -14.37
C ARG A 434 25.01 7.73 -13.53
N ILE A 435 23.87 7.43 -14.14
CA ILE A 435 22.83 6.61 -13.51
C ILE A 435 23.12 5.15 -13.83
N ARG A 436 23.24 4.33 -12.80
CA ARG A 436 23.48 2.88 -12.89
C ARG A 436 22.45 2.12 -12.05
N THR A 437 22.20 0.87 -12.42
CA THR A 437 21.45 -0.06 -11.57
C THR A 437 22.24 -0.33 -10.29
N ARG A 438 21.56 -0.32 -9.15
CA ARG A 438 22.14 -0.69 -7.86
C ARG A 438 22.58 -2.15 -7.89
N ALA A 439 23.82 -2.43 -7.48
CA ALA A 439 24.42 -3.76 -7.57
C ALA A 439 23.60 -4.88 -6.88
N ARG A 440 22.81 -4.54 -5.85
CA ARG A 440 21.97 -5.50 -5.12
C ARG A 440 20.77 -6.00 -5.93
N VAL A 441 20.27 -5.21 -6.89
CA VAL A 441 18.99 -5.47 -7.56
C VAL A 441 18.97 -6.82 -8.30
N PRO A 442 19.92 -7.15 -9.19
CA PRO A 442 19.87 -8.40 -9.94
C PRO A 442 19.89 -9.63 -9.03
N ARG A 443 20.73 -9.62 -7.99
CA ARG A 443 20.78 -10.72 -7.03
C ARG A 443 19.48 -10.88 -6.27
N MET A 444 18.85 -9.76 -5.87
CA MET A 444 17.58 -9.80 -5.17
C MET A 444 16.44 -10.32 -6.05
N VAL A 445 16.38 -9.93 -7.32
CA VAL A 445 15.42 -10.46 -8.31
C VAL A 445 15.56 -11.98 -8.44
N GLN A 446 16.79 -12.48 -8.58
CA GLN A 446 17.06 -13.91 -8.63
C GLN A 446 16.57 -14.63 -7.36
N VAL A 447 16.84 -14.08 -6.18
CA VAL A 447 16.40 -14.64 -4.91
C VAL A 447 14.86 -14.68 -4.83
N GLN A 448 14.17 -13.64 -5.30
CA GLN A 448 12.70 -13.61 -5.35
C GLN A 448 12.14 -14.70 -6.27
N ARG A 449 12.73 -14.88 -7.46
CA ARG A 449 12.39 -15.96 -8.40
C ARG A 449 12.53 -17.33 -7.76
N GLU A 450 13.69 -17.61 -7.18
CA GLU A 450 13.97 -18.90 -6.53
C GLU A 450 13.00 -19.18 -5.38
N ILE A 451 12.66 -18.18 -4.57
CA ILE A 451 11.69 -18.33 -3.48
C ILE A 451 10.30 -18.63 -4.04
N ALA A 452 9.83 -17.83 -5.01
CA ALA A 452 8.50 -17.99 -5.60
C ALA A 452 8.31 -19.41 -6.15
N LEU A 453 9.25 -19.82 -7.01
CA LEU A 453 9.20 -21.13 -7.67
C LEU A 453 9.40 -22.28 -6.68
N ALA A 454 10.12 -22.11 -5.57
CA ALA A 454 10.28 -23.13 -4.52
C ALA A 454 9.05 -23.24 -3.60
N GLU A 455 8.30 -22.17 -3.38
CA GLU A 455 7.09 -22.15 -2.53
C GLU A 455 5.78 -22.35 -3.30
N GLY A 456 5.84 -22.55 -4.61
CA GLY A 456 4.69 -22.94 -5.43
C GLY A 456 3.87 -21.74 -5.88
N CYS A 457 4.51 -20.58 -5.94
CA CYS A 457 3.98 -19.40 -6.61
C CYS A 457 4.57 -19.31 -8.01
N ALA A 458 3.81 -18.70 -8.91
CA ALA A 458 4.35 -18.23 -10.17
C ALA A 458 5.26 -17.02 -9.95
N PHE A 459 6.11 -16.71 -10.94
CA PHE A 459 7.02 -15.57 -10.89
C PHE A 459 6.91 -14.72 -12.16
N PHE A 460 6.85 -13.40 -11.99
CA PHE A 460 6.95 -12.46 -13.10
C PHE A 460 8.13 -11.51 -12.87
N ASP A 461 9.09 -11.56 -13.78
CA ASP A 461 10.30 -10.73 -13.74
C ASP A 461 10.01 -9.31 -14.25
N THR A 462 9.49 -8.46 -13.37
CA THR A 462 9.20 -7.06 -13.70
C THR A 462 10.45 -6.24 -13.94
N TYR A 463 11.61 -6.65 -13.39
CA TYR A 463 12.90 -6.02 -13.62
C TYR A 463 13.34 -6.21 -15.06
N GLU A 464 13.29 -7.44 -15.57
CA GLU A 464 13.56 -7.71 -16.97
C GLU A 464 12.46 -7.19 -17.89
N ALA A 465 11.19 -7.27 -17.46
CA ALA A 465 10.06 -6.80 -18.28
C ALA A 465 10.15 -5.31 -18.60
N MET A 466 10.64 -4.48 -17.65
CA MET A 466 10.89 -3.06 -17.89
C MET A 466 12.15 -2.78 -18.73
N GLY A 467 13.03 -3.77 -18.91
CA GLY A 467 14.24 -3.71 -19.72
C GLY A 467 15.54 -4.11 -19.01
N GLY A 468 15.49 -4.60 -17.77
CA GLY A 468 16.65 -5.10 -17.02
C GLY A 468 17.66 -4.01 -16.67
N GLU A 469 18.95 -4.36 -16.73
CA GLU A 469 20.04 -3.48 -16.29
C GLU A 469 20.10 -2.15 -17.05
N GLY A 470 20.31 -1.08 -16.28
CA GLY A 470 20.40 0.29 -16.79
C GLY A 470 19.06 0.89 -17.23
N THR A 471 17.93 0.21 -16.97
CA THR A 471 16.60 0.73 -17.29
C THR A 471 16.33 2.04 -16.58
N MET A 472 16.76 2.19 -15.33
CA MET A 472 16.58 3.44 -14.57
C MET A 472 17.14 4.66 -15.29
N ARG A 473 18.30 4.53 -15.95
CA ARG A 473 18.85 5.59 -16.80
C ARG A 473 17.96 5.85 -18.01
N ARG A 474 17.57 4.79 -18.74
CA ARG A 474 16.74 4.92 -19.94
C ARG A 474 15.39 5.57 -19.62
N TRP A 475 14.72 5.13 -18.56
CA TRP A 475 13.42 5.63 -18.12
C TRP A 475 13.50 7.05 -17.53
N TYR A 476 14.62 7.41 -16.88
CA TYR A 476 14.85 8.76 -16.38
C TYR A 476 15.14 9.76 -17.50
N SER A 477 15.78 9.31 -18.58
CA SER A 477 16.06 10.10 -19.79
C SER A 477 14.92 10.11 -20.81
N ASN A 478 13.85 9.34 -20.60
CA ASN A 478 12.69 9.32 -21.48
C ASN A 478 11.89 10.63 -21.41
N SER A 479 11.18 10.97 -22.48
CA SER A 479 10.23 12.09 -22.54
C SER A 479 8.85 11.56 -22.94
N PRO A 480 7.87 11.48 -22.02
CA PRO A 480 7.95 11.91 -20.63
C PRO A 480 8.75 10.92 -19.77
N ARG A 481 9.30 11.37 -18.64
CA ARG A 481 10.03 10.47 -17.74
C ARG A 481 9.12 9.36 -17.24
N LEU A 482 9.64 8.13 -17.18
CA LEU A 482 8.92 6.97 -16.64
C LEU A 482 9.29 6.67 -15.18
N VAL A 483 10.39 7.26 -14.68
CA VAL A 483 10.76 7.24 -13.26
C VAL A 483 10.98 8.64 -12.71
N THR A 484 10.80 8.79 -11.40
CA THR A 484 11.06 10.04 -10.68
C THR A 484 12.55 10.29 -10.53
N ALA A 485 12.92 11.49 -10.07
CA ALA A 485 14.32 11.89 -9.91
C ALA A 485 15.07 11.15 -8.79
N ASP A 486 14.37 10.41 -7.93
CA ASP A 486 14.98 9.54 -6.92
C ASP A 486 15.49 8.20 -7.48
N LEU A 487 15.23 7.93 -8.78
CA LEU A 487 15.66 6.72 -9.48
C LEU A 487 15.13 5.43 -8.83
N GLY A 488 13.99 5.50 -8.16
CA GLY A 488 13.37 4.37 -7.49
C GLY A 488 11.86 4.30 -7.62
N HIS A 489 11.16 5.42 -7.83
CA HIS A 489 9.72 5.42 -8.03
C HIS A 489 9.33 5.63 -9.49
N LEU A 490 8.18 5.07 -9.87
CA LEU A 490 7.59 5.28 -11.19
C LEU A 490 6.84 6.63 -11.23
N THR A 491 6.88 7.30 -12.37
CA THR A 491 5.92 8.38 -12.67
C THR A 491 4.55 7.79 -13.02
N ALA A 492 3.52 8.62 -13.18
CA ALA A 492 2.23 8.15 -13.70
C ALA A 492 2.35 7.44 -15.05
N SER A 493 3.18 7.96 -15.96
CA SER A 493 3.48 7.31 -17.24
C SER A 493 4.18 5.97 -17.04
N GLY A 494 5.20 5.90 -16.18
CA GLY A 494 5.87 4.63 -15.88
C GLY A 494 4.96 3.58 -15.24
N SER A 495 4.07 3.99 -14.33
CA SER A 495 3.07 3.10 -13.72
C SER A 495 2.11 2.54 -14.75
N ARG A 496 1.70 3.34 -15.76
CA ARG A 496 0.86 2.85 -16.88
C ARG A 496 1.58 1.83 -17.74
N VAL A 497 2.85 2.06 -18.06
CA VAL A 497 3.68 1.07 -18.79
C VAL A 497 3.77 -0.23 -17.98
N MET A 498 4.08 -0.14 -16.69
CA MET A 498 4.21 -1.32 -15.84
C MET A 498 2.89 -2.10 -15.70
N GLY A 499 1.76 -1.42 -15.46
CA GLY A 499 0.44 -2.06 -15.37
C GLY A 499 0.05 -2.76 -16.67
N THR A 500 0.46 -2.19 -17.81
CA THR A 500 0.28 -2.78 -19.13
C THR A 500 1.14 -4.03 -19.33
N LEU A 501 2.42 -4.01 -18.94
CA LEU A 501 3.29 -5.19 -19.01
C LEU A 501 2.75 -6.35 -18.17
N VAL A 502 2.23 -6.05 -16.97
CA VAL A 502 1.59 -7.06 -16.10
C VAL A 502 0.33 -7.63 -16.76
N TYR A 503 -0.52 -6.77 -17.36
CA TYR A 503 -1.70 -7.22 -18.11
C TYR A 503 -1.33 -8.19 -19.22
N ARG A 504 -0.37 -7.82 -20.08
CA ARG A 504 0.08 -8.66 -21.21
C ARG A 504 0.59 -10.01 -20.74
N ALA A 505 1.36 -10.04 -19.65
CA ALA A 505 1.87 -11.28 -19.08
C ALA A 505 0.75 -12.20 -18.56
N LEU A 506 -0.27 -11.63 -17.92
CA LEU A 506 -1.46 -12.38 -17.49
C LEU A 506 -2.27 -12.90 -18.68
N MET A 507 -2.45 -12.10 -19.74
CA MET A 507 -3.21 -12.50 -20.92
C MET A 507 -2.51 -13.60 -21.70
N LYS A 508 -1.19 -13.50 -21.88
CA LYS A 508 -0.39 -14.58 -22.47
C LYS A 508 -0.49 -15.87 -21.65
N GLY A 509 -0.33 -15.79 -20.33
CA GLY A 509 -0.44 -16.98 -19.47
C GLY A 509 -1.85 -17.59 -19.46
N PHE A 510 -2.90 -16.76 -19.55
CA PHE A 510 -4.28 -17.24 -19.68
C PHE A 510 -4.52 -17.92 -21.03
N ASP A 511 -4.00 -17.34 -22.12
CA ASP A 511 -4.07 -17.90 -23.46
C ASP A 511 -3.36 -19.26 -23.58
N ASP A 512 -2.17 -19.39 -22.98
CA ASP A 512 -1.45 -20.66 -22.89
C ASP A 512 -2.25 -21.71 -22.12
N TRP A 513 -2.86 -21.32 -20.99
CA TRP A 513 -3.70 -22.23 -20.20
C TRP A 513 -4.95 -22.71 -20.97
N ILE A 514 -5.56 -21.84 -21.78
CA ILE A 514 -6.63 -22.22 -22.71
C ILE A 514 -6.09 -23.21 -23.76
N ALA A 515 -4.93 -22.93 -24.35
CA ALA A 515 -4.28 -23.78 -25.35
C ALA A 515 -3.98 -25.19 -24.82
N ASP A 516 -3.60 -25.31 -23.55
CA ASP A 516 -3.30 -26.56 -22.86
C ASP A 516 -4.55 -27.39 -22.49
N GLY A 517 -5.74 -26.88 -22.82
CA GLY A 517 -7.03 -27.54 -22.63
C GLY A 517 -7.59 -27.36 -21.23
N GLU A 518 -7.36 -26.20 -20.60
CA GLU A 518 -7.92 -25.82 -19.29
C GLU A 518 -7.49 -26.72 -18.10
N ARG A 519 -6.36 -27.43 -18.25
CA ARG A 519 -5.88 -28.42 -17.28
C ARG A 519 -5.12 -27.81 -16.09
#